data_AF-A0A066W1B5-F1
#
_entry.id   AF-A0A066W1B5-F1
#
_cell.length_a   1.000
_cell.length_b   1.000
_cell.length_c   1.000
_cell.angle_alpha   90.00
_cell.angle_beta   90.00
_cell.angle_gamma   90.00
#
_symmetry.space_group_name_H-M   'P 1'
#
loop_
_entity.id
_entity.type
_entity.pdbx_description
1 polymer ?
#
loop_
_entity_poly.entity_id
_entity_poly.type
_entity_poly.pdbx_seq_one_letter_code
_entity_poly.pdbx_strand_id
1 'polypeptide(L)'
;MLVDASTSNPVTHQGPEHVFQQLDSYDWTDLEFQSGILAILESMKAQCASDEQLQATEAKAKVFFFSNKIGSPISYDEYSAWRSAKQGRPAQPSTTVNGAISSQEAQLSDSAASGVPANEPYPASFDAIVELITSGRTDEIPGIKDVPLKINEVPPTEATMPKRAKPWEAKADEANA
;
A
#
# COMPACT_ATOMS: atom_id res chain seq x y z
N MET A 1 22.81 51.00 17.07
CA MET A 1 24.05 50.24 16.77
C MET A 1 23.95 48.91 17.49
N LEU A 2 24.37 47.82 16.82
CA LEU A 2 24.42 46.41 17.24
C LEU A 2 23.09 45.66 17.08
N VAL A 3 22.83 45.03 15.93
CA VAL A 3 23.30 43.70 15.46
C VAL A 3 22.92 42.58 16.43
N ASP A 4 21.89 41.81 16.08
CA ASP A 4 21.86 40.40 16.45
C ASP A 4 21.54 39.60 15.19
N ALA A 5 22.46 38.71 14.86
CA ALA A 5 22.55 38.02 13.60
C ALA A 5 21.49 36.92 13.55
N SER A 6 20.59 36.98 12.55
CA SER A 6 19.92 35.79 12.05
C SER A 6 20.99 34.79 11.61
N THR A 7 21.42 33.94 12.55
CA THR A 7 22.17 32.72 12.27
C THR A 7 21.18 31.78 11.59
N SER A 8 20.95 32.05 10.31
CA SER A 8 20.47 31.04 9.36
C SER A 8 21.52 29.96 9.37
N ASN A 9 21.31 28.92 10.18
CA ASN A 9 22.00 27.66 10.03
C ASN A 9 21.64 27.16 8.62
N PRO A 10 22.57 27.09 7.65
CA PRO A 10 22.35 26.21 6.53
C PRO A 10 22.54 24.81 7.10
N VAL A 11 21.45 24.22 7.59
CA VAL A 11 21.38 22.77 7.66
C VAL A 11 21.63 22.32 6.23
N THR A 12 22.88 21.96 5.98
CA THR A 12 23.29 21.32 4.76
C THR A 12 22.81 19.89 4.96
N HIS A 13 21.51 19.66 4.83
CA HIS A 13 21.03 18.32 4.54
C HIS A 13 21.74 17.97 3.24
N GLN A 14 22.67 17.02 3.30
CA GLN A 14 22.86 16.10 2.19
C GLN A 14 21.47 15.50 1.94
N GLY A 15 20.66 16.21 1.16
CA GLY A 15 19.22 16.01 1.10
C GLY A 15 18.88 14.74 0.33
N PRO A 16 17.61 14.29 0.41
CA PRO A 16 17.12 13.22 -0.45
C PRO A 16 17.33 13.52 -1.95
N GLU A 17 17.62 14.77 -2.30
CA GLU A 17 18.02 15.21 -3.64
C GLU A 17 19.19 14.44 -4.25
N HIS A 18 20.24 14.11 -3.48
CA HIS A 18 21.35 13.31 -4.03
C HIS A 18 20.85 11.93 -4.44
N VAL A 19 19.96 11.34 -3.64
CA VAL A 19 19.36 10.04 -3.91
C VAL A 19 18.42 10.11 -5.12
N PHE A 20 17.67 11.20 -5.30
CA PHE A 20 16.85 11.41 -6.50
C PHE A 20 17.68 11.56 -7.78
N GLN A 21 18.82 12.27 -7.71
CA GLN A 21 19.75 12.34 -8.85
C GLN A 21 20.31 10.97 -9.20
N GLN A 22 20.60 10.17 -8.18
CA GLN A 22 21.13 8.82 -8.31
C GLN A 22 20.07 7.85 -8.85
N LEU A 23 18.78 8.08 -8.56
CA LEU A 23 17.64 7.36 -9.16
C LEU A 23 17.50 7.67 -10.66
N ASP A 24 17.70 8.93 -11.06
CA ASP A 24 17.65 9.34 -12.48
C ASP A 24 18.84 8.77 -13.29
N SER A 25 20.01 8.58 -12.67
CA SER A 25 21.18 7.98 -13.31
C SER A 25 21.25 6.46 -13.21
N TYR A 26 20.32 5.84 -12.47
CA TYR A 26 20.30 4.41 -12.24
C TYR A 26 19.97 3.63 -13.52
N ASP A 27 20.67 2.52 -13.72
CA ASP A 27 20.44 1.62 -14.85
C ASP A 27 19.29 0.64 -14.54
N TRP A 28 18.19 0.75 -15.29
CA TRP A 28 17.00 -0.09 -15.16
C TRP A 28 17.09 -1.42 -15.95
N THR A 29 18.30 -1.82 -16.36
CA THR A 29 18.54 -3.07 -17.11
C THR A 29 18.65 -4.32 -16.22
N ASP A 30 18.44 -4.18 -14.90
CA ASP A 30 18.49 -5.31 -13.94
C ASP A 30 17.40 -6.35 -14.24
N LEU A 31 17.82 -7.60 -14.48
CA LEU A 31 16.95 -8.71 -14.87
C LEU A 31 15.94 -9.07 -13.77
N GLU A 32 16.35 -8.96 -12.50
CA GLU A 32 15.46 -9.27 -11.37
C GLU A 32 14.32 -8.26 -11.28
N PHE A 33 14.65 -6.97 -11.48
CA PHE A 33 13.67 -5.89 -11.49
C PHE A 33 12.71 -6.02 -12.68
N GLN A 34 13.25 -6.24 -13.89
CA GLN A 34 12.43 -6.38 -15.10
C GLN A 34 11.47 -7.57 -15.01
N SER A 35 11.95 -8.71 -14.53
CA SER A 35 11.11 -9.90 -14.34
C SER A 35 9.99 -9.63 -13.32
N GLY A 36 10.32 -8.94 -12.22
CA GLY A 36 9.36 -8.57 -11.19
C GLY A 36 8.30 -7.60 -11.68
N ILE A 37 8.69 -6.52 -12.37
CA ILE A 37 7.73 -5.51 -12.85
C ILE A 37 6.84 -6.07 -13.96
N LEU A 38 7.37 -6.90 -14.87
CA LEU A 38 6.58 -7.55 -15.90
C LEU A 38 5.49 -8.44 -15.32
N ALA A 39 5.79 -9.22 -14.27
CA ALA A 39 4.80 -10.06 -13.61
C ALA A 39 3.64 -9.23 -13.01
N ILE A 40 3.95 -8.08 -12.40
CA ILE A 40 2.95 -7.16 -11.84
C ILE A 40 2.12 -6.52 -12.96
N LEU A 41 2.78 -6.03 -14.03
CA LEU A 41 2.10 -5.38 -15.15
C LEU A 41 1.20 -6.36 -15.93
N GLU A 42 1.63 -7.61 -16.12
CA GLU A 42 0.81 -8.66 -16.74
C GLU A 42 -0.45 -8.93 -15.92
N SER A 43 -0.33 -9.02 -14.58
CA SER A 43 -1.48 -9.16 -13.68
C SER A 43 -2.42 -7.97 -13.79
N MET A 44 -1.91 -6.74 -13.79
CA MET A 44 -2.73 -5.53 -13.91
C MET A 44 -3.42 -5.43 -15.27
N LYS A 45 -2.73 -5.83 -16.34
CA LYS A 45 -3.30 -5.87 -17.68
C LYS A 45 -4.42 -6.92 -17.79
N ALA A 46 -4.25 -8.08 -17.15
CA ALA A 46 -5.30 -9.09 -17.05
C ALA A 46 -6.52 -8.58 -16.26
N GLN A 47 -6.32 -7.66 -15.32
CA GLN A 47 -7.38 -6.98 -14.57
C GLN A 47 -7.97 -5.74 -15.30
N CYS A 48 -7.66 -5.56 -16.59
CA CYS A 48 -8.15 -4.46 -17.42
C CYS A 48 -7.75 -3.06 -16.91
N ALA A 49 -6.57 -2.94 -16.30
CA ALA A 49 -5.99 -1.65 -15.91
C ALA A 49 -5.67 -0.77 -17.14
N SER A 50 -5.75 0.54 -16.98
CA SER A 50 -5.40 1.50 -18.04
C SER A 50 -3.88 1.65 -18.22
N ASP A 51 -3.45 2.11 -19.40
CA ASP A 51 -2.03 2.38 -19.68
C ASP A 51 -1.41 3.39 -18.70
N GLU A 52 -2.18 4.37 -18.24
CA GLU A 52 -1.75 5.34 -17.23
C GLU A 52 -1.47 4.66 -15.88
N GLN A 53 -2.30 3.68 -15.49
CA GLN A 53 -2.07 2.91 -14.26
C GLN A 53 -0.83 2.03 -14.38
N LEU A 54 -0.59 1.42 -15.54
CA LEU A 54 0.61 0.63 -15.79
C LEU A 54 1.88 1.49 -15.65
N GLN A 55 1.89 2.68 -16.25
CA GLN A 55 3.02 3.63 -16.13
C GLN A 55 3.20 4.13 -14.69
N ALA A 56 2.11 4.43 -13.98
CA ALA A 56 2.17 4.85 -12.59
C ALA A 56 2.72 3.73 -11.68
N THR A 57 2.30 2.48 -11.90
CA THR A 57 2.82 1.31 -11.19
C THR A 57 4.30 1.10 -11.49
N GLU A 58 4.71 1.21 -12.76
CA GLU A 58 6.12 1.11 -13.14
C GLU A 58 6.97 2.17 -12.42
N ALA A 59 6.52 3.43 -12.42
CA ALA A 59 7.24 4.53 -11.79
C ALA A 59 7.32 4.36 -10.26
N LYS A 60 6.24 3.90 -9.62
CA LYS A 60 6.24 3.57 -8.17
C LYS A 60 7.19 2.42 -7.85
N ALA A 61 7.18 1.36 -8.66
CA ALA A 61 8.04 0.21 -8.46
C ALA A 61 9.52 0.57 -8.64
N LYS A 62 9.85 1.45 -9.59
CA LYS A 62 11.20 2.00 -9.76
C LYS A 62 11.68 2.68 -8.47
N VAL A 63 10.89 3.61 -7.93
CA VAL A 63 11.24 4.31 -6.69
C VAL A 63 11.39 3.33 -5.51
N PHE A 64 10.47 2.36 -5.38
CA PHE A 64 10.50 1.36 -4.32
C PHE A 64 11.72 0.42 -4.41
N PHE A 65 12.06 -0.06 -5.60
CA PHE A 65 13.20 -0.94 -5.79
C PHE A 65 14.50 -0.23 -5.43
N PHE A 66 14.63 1.02 -5.86
CA PHE A 66 15.80 1.84 -5.57
C PHE A 66 15.93 2.21 -4.09
N SER A 67 14.81 2.53 -3.43
CA SER A 67 14.78 2.80 -1.98
C SER A 67 15.24 1.59 -1.19
N ASN A 68 14.83 0.38 -1.59
CA ASN A 68 15.29 -0.87 -1.00
C ASN A 68 16.78 -1.16 -1.27
N LYS A 69 17.31 -0.82 -2.46
CA LYS A 69 18.73 -1.00 -2.81
C LYS A 69 19.67 -0.10 -2.01
N ILE A 70 19.28 1.16 -1.77
CA ILE A 70 20.10 2.14 -1.03
C ILE A 70 19.86 2.05 0.48
N GLY A 71 18.80 1.36 0.91
CA GLY A 71 18.42 1.22 2.32
C GLY A 71 17.89 2.53 2.92
N SER A 72 17.39 3.44 2.08
CA SER A 72 16.80 4.71 2.51
C SER A 72 15.35 4.76 2.04
N PRO A 73 14.38 5.03 2.93
CA PRO A 73 12.97 5.12 2.54
C PRO A 73 12.77 6.37 1.67
N ILE A 74 12.36 6.17 0.43
CA ILE A 74 12.04 7.23 -0.52
C ILE A 74 10.58 7.06 -0.92
N SER A 75 9.77 8.10 -0.76
CA SER A 75 8.40 8.09 -1.28
C SER A 75 8.35 8.50 -2.75
N TYR A 76 7.44 7.88 -3.51
CA TYR A 76 7.13 8.29 -4.88
C TYR A 76 6.69 9.76 -4.96
N ASP A 77 5.92 10.22 -3.98
CA ASP A 77 5.40 11.59 -3.94
C ASP A 77 6.54 12.62 -3.83
N GLU A 78 7.53 12.35 -2.98
CA GLU A 78 8.69 13.24 -2.80
C GLU A 78 9.55 13.32 -4.07
N TYR A 79 9.79 12.18 -4.73
CA TYR A 79 10.51 12.15 -6.00
C TYR A 79 9.75 12.90 -7.10
N SER A 80 8.43 12.71 -7.19
CA SER A 80 7.60 13.37 -8.20
C SER A 80 7.56 14.88 -8.02
N ALA A 81 7.50 15.36 -6.78
CA ALA A 81 7.55 16.78 -6.44
C ALA A 81 8.91 17.39 -6.78
N TRP A 82 10.01 16.72 -6.40
CA TRP A 82 11.37 17.14 -6.76
C TRP A 82 11.56 17.22 -8.28
N ARG A 83 11.07 16.22 -9.02
CA ARG A 83 11.17 16.20 -10.49
C ARG A 83 10.37 17.34 -11.13
N SER A 84 9.20 17.66 -10.58
CA SER A 84 8.36 18.77 -11.03
C SER A 84 9.03 20.13 -10.77
N ALA A 85 9.63 20.30 -9.59
CA ALA A 85 10.38 21.50 -9.22
C ALA A 85 11.61 21.71 -10.13
N LYS A 86 12.32 20.63 -10.48
CA LYS A 86 13.48 20.66 -11.39
C LYS A 86 13.11 21.02 -12.84
N GLN A 87 11.89 20.70 -13.27
CA GLN A 87 11.36 21.06 -14.60
C GLN A 87 10.73 22.46 -14.65
N GLY A 88 10.89 23.28 -13.62
CA GLY A 88 10.52 24.70 -13.63
C GLY A 88 9.04 24.97 -13.35
N ARG A 89 8.28 24.00 -12.82
CA ARG A 89 6.90 24.21 -12.37
C ARG A 89 6.84 24.08 -10.84
N PRO A 90 6.51 25.13 -10.09
CA PRO A 90 6.41 25.03 -8.64
C PRO A 90 5.18 24.19 -8.28
N ALA A 91 5.39 22.93 -7.93
CA ALA A 91 4.41 22.13 -7.21
C ALA A 91 4.53 22.51 -5.72
N GLN A 92 3.48 23.13 -5.18
CA GLN A 92 3.40 23.45 -3.76
C GLN A 92 3.52 22.17 -2.92
N PRO A 93 4.32 22.15 -1.85
CA PRO A 93 4.23 21.11 -0.84
C PRO A 93 2.98 21.36 0.01
N SER A 94 1.93 20.57 -0.19
CA SER A 94 0.79 20.53 0.72
C SER A 94 1.11 19.57 1.87
N THR A 95 1.69 20.10 2.94
CA THR A 95 1.50 19.55 4.29
C THR A 95 1.44 20.70 5.27
N THR A 96 0.21 21.18 5.52
CA THR A 96 -0.14 21.84 6.78
C THR A 96 -1.41 21.19 7.28
N VAL A 97 -1.25 20.34 8.28
CA VAL A 97 -2.29 20.02 9.25
C VAL A 97 -2.64 21.29 10.03
N ASN A 98 -3.90 21.74 9.96
CA ASN A 98 -4.70 22.21 11.09
C ASN A 98 -6.03 22.81 10.63
N GLY A 99 -7.07 22.52 11.42
CA GLY A 99 -8.48 22.59 11.05
C GLY A 99 -9.01 23.98 10.67
N ALA A 100 -9.90 23.95 9.68
CA ALA A 100 -10.98 24.90 9.53
C ALA A 100 -12.13 24.18 8.82
N ILE A 101 -13.17 23.90 9.59
CA ILE A 101 -14.52 23.60 9.10
C ILE A 101 -14.95 24.67 8.09
N SER A 102 -15.33 24.26 6.89
CA SER A 102 -16.13 25.09 5.99
C SER A 102 -17.11 24.19 5.27
N SER A 103 -18.34 24.25 5.74
CA SER A 103 -19.52 23.62 5.13
C SER A 103 -19.63 24.01 3.67
N GLN A 104 -19.83 23.02 2.81
CA GLN A 104 -20.47 23.20 1.52
C GLN A 104 -21.17 21.88 1.15
N GLU A 105 -22.47 21.86 1.46
CA GLU A 105 -23.43 20.98 0.81
C GLU A 105 -23.35 21.11 -0.71
N ALA A 106 -23.12 20.00 -1.40
CA ALA A 106 -23.57 19.80 -2.77
C ALA A 106 -23.95 18.33 -2.95
N GLN A 107 -25.25 18.14 -3.16
CA GLN A 107 -25.93 16.90 -3.48
C GLN A 107 -25.47 16.29 -4.82
N LEU A 108 -25.95 15.06 -5.05
CA LEU A 108 -26.21 14.33 -6.31
C LEU A 108 -25.27 13.11 -6.48
N SER A 109 -25.72 11.91 -6.08
CA SER A 109 -26.50 10.93 -6.87
C SER A 109 -25.70 10.31 -8.04
N ASP A 110 -25.37 9.01 -7.97
CA ASP A 110 -26.16 7.94 -8.61
C ASP A 110 -25.41 6.58 -8.59
N SER A 111 -26.12 5.60 -8.01
CA SER A 111 -26.28 4.18 -8.35
C SER A 111 -25.16 3.24 -8.85
N ALA A 112 -25.17 2.08 -8.15
CA ALA A 112 -25.07 0.69 -8.64
C ALA A 112 -23.68 0.06 -8.84
N ALA A 113 -23.39 -1.19 -8.45
CA ALA A 113 -24.07 -2.19 -7.60
C ALA A 113 -23.09 -3.38 -7.40
N SER A 114 -22.99 -3.96 -6.20
CA SER A 114 -23.25 -5.40 -5.97
C SER A 114 -22.78 -5.87 -4.57
N GLY A 115 -23.74 -6.35 -3.77
CA GLY A 115 -23.49 -7.53 -2.91
C GLY A 115 -23.46 -7.35 -1.38
N VAL A 116 -24.30 -6.51 -0.77
CA VAL A 116 -24.53 -6.56 0.69
C VAL A 116 -26.04 -6.64 0.93
N PRO A 117 -26.55 -7.62 1.71
CA PRO A 117 -27.96 -7.63 2.08
C PRO A 117 -28.28 -6.32 2.81
N ALA A 118 -29.35 -5.69 2.31
CA ALA A 118 -29.80 -4.40 2.74
C ALA A 118 -30.13 -4.39 4.24
N ASN A 119 -29.80 -3.24 4.83
CA ASN A 119 -30.32 -2.67 6.07
C ASN A 119 -29.46 -2.89 7.30
N GLU A 120 -28.33 -2.18 7.36
CA GLU A 120 -27.90 -1.44 8.57
C GLU A 120 -26.78 -0.47 8.17
N PRO A 121 -26.88 0.84 8.48
CA PRO A 121 -25.88 1.81 8.08
C PRO A 121 -24.58 1.56 8.86
N TYR A 122 -23.48 1.41 8.13
CA TYR A 122 -22.14 1.41 8.72
C TYR A 122 -21.95 2.73 9.49
N PRO A 123 -21.32 2.72 10.68
CA PRO A 123 -21.16 3.91 11.50
C PRO A 123 -20.45 5.04 10.71
N ALA A 124 -20.91 6.26 10.93
CA ALA A 124 -20.51 7.43 10.15
C ALA A 124 -19.02 7.80 10.27
N SER A 125 -18.33 7.36 11.33
CA SER A 125 -16.91 7.61 11.56
C SER A 125 -16.26 6.57 12.47
N PHE A 126 -14.93 6.57 12.53
CA PHE A 126 -14.14 5.73 13.44
C PHE A 126 -14.43 6.03 14.92
N ASP A 127 -14.66 7.28 15.28
CA ASP A 127 -15.03 7.67 16.66
C ASP A 127 -16.31 6.97 17.12
N ALA A 128 -17.30 6.84 16.23
CA ALA A 128 -18.53 6.11 16.53
C ALA A 128 -18.28 4.61 16.78
N ILE A 129 -17.33 4.00 16.07
CA ILE A 129 -16.90 2.60 16.31
C ILE A 129 -16.21 2.49 17.67
N VAL A 130 -15.32 3.43 18.02
CA VAL A 130 -14.64 3.44 19.32
C VAL A 130 -15.65 3.61 20.46
N GLU A 131 -16.66 4.46 20.28
CA GLU A 131 -17.74 4.63 21.26
C GLU A 131 -18.54 3.33 21.46
N LEU A 132 -18.89 2.60 20.39
CA LEU A 132 -19.59 1.31 20.48
C LEU A 132 -18.76 0.26 21.23
N ILE A 133 -17.44 0.22 20.98
CA ILE A 133 -16.51 -0.70 21.66
C ILE A 133 -16.40 -0.33 23.15
N THR A 134 -16.16 0.94 23.46
CA THR A 134 -15.96 1.42 24.85
C THR A 134 -17.24 1.37 25.68
N SER A 135 -18.40 1.55 25.05
CA SER A 135 -19.72 1.45 25.68
C SER A 135 -20.20 -0.01 25.85
N GLY A 136 -19.40 -0.99 25.41
CA GLY A 136 -19.75 -2.41 25.50
C GLY A 136 -20.88 -2.84 24.55
N ARG A 137 -21.29 -2.00 23.60
CA ARG A 137 -22.25 -2.31 22.53
C ARG A 137 -21.54 -2.88 21.32
N THR A 138 -20.66 -3.85 21.56
CA THR A 138 -19.84 -4.47 20.53
C THR A 138 -20.69 -5.35 19.60
N ASP A 139 -21.82 -5.86 20.08
CA ASP A 139 -22.80 -6.63 19.29
C ASP A 139 -23.49 -5.81 18.19
N GLU A 140 -23.48 -4.47 18.26
CA GLU A 140 -24.04 -3.55 17.26
C GLU A 140 -23.01 -3.20 16.16
N ILE A 141 -21.81 -3.78 16.19
CA ILE A 141 -20.78 -3.52 15.17
C ILE A 141 -21.13 -4.29 13.90
N PRO A 142 -21.40 -3.61 12.77
CA PRO A 142 -21.78 -4.29 11.54
C PRO A 142 -20.64 -5.18 11.02
N GLY A 143 -20.96 -6.44 10.74
CA GLY A 143 -20.04 -7.40 10.11
C GLY A 143 -19.25 -8.30 11.07
N ILE A 144 -19.33 -8.10 12.39
CA ILE A 144 -18.78 -9.08 13.32
C ILE A 144 -19.73 -10.28 13.41
N LYS A 145 -19.17 -11.49 13.30
CA LYS A 145 -19.93 -12.72 13.52
C LYS A 145 -19.80 -13.08 14.99
N ASP A 146 -20.91 -13.38 15.64
CA ASP A 146 -20.91 -13.95 16.99
C ASP A 146 -20.16 -15.29 16.95
N VAL A 147 -19.00 -15.35 17.60
CA VAL A 147 -18.23 -16.59 17.75
C VAL A 147 -18.51 -17.10 19.17
N PRO A 148 -19.36 -18.14 19.32
CA PRO A 148 -19.68 -18.65 20.64
C PRO A 148 -18.40 -19.14 21.33
N LEU A 149 -18.32 -18.91 22.64
CA LEU A 149 -17.26 -19.41 23.52
C LEU A 149 -17.35 -20.93 23.75
N LYS A 150 -17.75 -21.69 22.73
CA LYS A 150 -17.96 -23.13 22.75
C LYS A 150 -16.94 -23.80 21.84
N ILE A 151 -16.28 -24.84 22.36
CA ILE A 151 -15.43 -25.70 21.54
C ILE A 151 -16.30 -26.48 20.54
N ASN A 152 -15.87 -26.57 19.29
CA ASN A 152 -16.58 -27.35 18.29
C ASN A 152 -16.65 -28.82 18.73
N GLU A 153 -17.85 -29.38 18.81
CA GLU A 153 -18.10 -30.78 19.24
C GLU A 153 -17.93 -31.79 18.09
N VAL A 154 -17.81 -31.31 16.84
CA VAL A 154 -17.65 -32.17 15.67
C VAL A 154 -16.24 -32.78 15.67
N PRO A 155 -16.11 -34.10 15.43
CA PRO A 155 -14.79 -34.73 15.30
C PRO A 155 -13.98 -34.10 14.16
N PRO A 156 -12.64 -34.00 14.28
CA PRO A 156 -11.80 -33.46 13.23
C PRO A 156 -12.01 -34.18 11.89
N THR A 157 -11.99 -33.42 10.79
CA THR A 157 -12.05 -34.00 9.44
C THR A 157 -10.78 -34.77 9.13
N GLU A 158 -10.92 -35.98 8.57
CA GLU A 158 -9.77 -36.77 8.10
C GLU A 158 -9.17 -36.19 6.81
N ALA A 159 -7.85 -36.22 6.71
CA ALA A 159 -7.15 -35.74 5.52
C ALA A 159 -7.37 -36.68 4.32
N THR A 160 -8.17 -36.24 3.34
CA THR A 160 -8.46 -37.01 2.11
C THR A 160 -7.40 -36.85 1.01
N MET A 161 -6.48 -35.90 1.17
CA MET A 161 -5.53 -35.54 0.12
C MET A 161 -4.31 -36.48 0.11
N PRO A 162 -3.94 -37.07 -1.04
CA PRO A 162 -2.77 -37.93 -1.14
C PRO A 162 -1.48 -37.11 -0.93
N LYS A 163 -0.58 -37.63 -0.10
CA LYS A 163 0.72 -37.01 0.13
C LYS A 163 1.58 -37.15 -1.13
N ARG A 164 1.98 -36.04 -1.74
CA ARG A 164 2.92 -36.06 -2.86
C ARG A 164 4.27 -36.57 -2.37
N ALA A 165 4.73 -37.69 -2.92
CA ALA A 165 6.05 -38.23 -2.66
C ALA A 165 7.12 -37.21 -3.05
N LYS A 166 8.20 -37.18 -2.29
CA LYS A 166 9.35 -36.34 -2.58
C LYS A 166 10.14 -36.98 -3.73
N PRO A 167 10.78 -36.21 -4.61
CA PRO A 167 11.50 -36.74 -5.77
C PRO A 167 12.67 -37.68 -5.42
N TRP A 168 13.16 -37.64 -4.18
CA TRP A 168 14.17 -38.58 -3.69
C TRP A 168 13.60 -39.92 -3.19
N GLU A 169 12.29 -40.00 -2.92
CA GLU A 169 11.62 -41.24 -2.49
C GLU A 169 11.40 -42.18 -3.68
N ALA A 170 11.20 -41.65 -4.89
CA ALA A 170 11.02 -42.47 -6.10
C ALA A 170 12.27 -43.27 -6.50
N LYS A 171 13.47 -42.81 -6.16
CA LYS A 171 14.72 -43.48 -6.52
C LYS A 171 15.09 -44.63 -5.58
N ALA A 172 14.51 -44.67 -4.38
CA ALA A 172 14.81 -45.69 -3.39
C ALA A 172 14.12 -47.03 -3.70
N ASP A 173 12.92 -47.00 -4.30
CA ASP A 173 12.18 -48.21 -4.70
C ASP A 173 12.80 -48.95 -5.90
N GLU A 174 13.45 -48.23 -6.83
CA GLU A 174 14.05 -48.82 -8.04
C GLU A 174 15.38 -49.55 -7.76
N ALA A 175 16.03 -49.30 -6.62
CA ALA A 175 17.31 -49.90 -6.26
C ALA A 175 17.19 -51.26 -5.54
N ASN A 176 15.97 -51.79 -5.33
CA ASN A 176 15.72 -53.07 -4.66
C ASN A 176 14.78 -54.00 -5.44
N ALA A 177 14.65 -53.78 -6.76
CA ALA A 177 13.94 -54.66 -7.69
C ALA A 177 14.93 -55.44 -8.58
#